data_AF-A0A2P5D281-F1
#
_entry.id   AF-A0A2P5D281-F1
#
_cell.length_a   1.000
_cell.length_b   1.000
_cell.length_c   1.000
_cell.angle_alpha   90.00
_cell.angle_beta   90.00
_cell.angle_gamma   90.00
#
_symmetry.space_group_name_H-M   'P 1'
#
loop_
_entity.id
_entity.type
_entity.pdbx_description
1 polymer ?
#
loop_
_entity_poly.entity_id
_entity_poly.type
_entity_poly.pdbx_seq_one_letter_code
_entity_poly.pdbx_strand_id
1 'polypeptide(L)'
;MGENSGENSTIGSAFEGVAEIENDVFEEDGEEALMKRMISEHPLFELLIETHINCLKVGSGEIDDAVTQINSLQEANNRYSGTTNINPISPELDNFMEAYCMALNKLKEAVEEPLKDATSFITNMYAQLKDLSVTENAKETLICSNEK
;
A
#
# COMPACT_ATOMS: atom_id res chain seq x y z
N MET A 1 -65.45 47.65 8.36
CA MET A 1 -66.43 46.54 8.38
C MET A 1 -66.78 46.26 6.94
N GLY A 2 -66.07 45.34 6.31
CA GLY A 2 -66.32 44.92 4.94
C GLY A 2 -66.46 43.41 4.95
N GLU A 3 -67.67 42.93 4.77
CA GLU A 3 -67.98 41.52 4.55
C GLU A 3 -68.20 41.35 3.05
N ASN A 4 -67.45 40.45 2.43
CA ASN A 4 -67.82 39.89 1.14
C ASN A 4 -67.50 38.39 1.16
N SER A 5 -68.55 37.60 1.33
CA SER A 5 -68.56 36.15 1.14
C SER A 5 -69.13 35.86 -0.25
N GLY A 6 -68.39 35.07 -1.04
CA GLY A 6 -68.82 34.64 -2.36
C GLY A 6 -67.88 33.56 -2.88
N GLU A 7 -68.31 32.33 -2.71
CA GLU A 7 -67.63 31.06 -2.94
C GLU A 7 -67.23 30.86 -4.42
N ASN A 8 -66.07 30.23 -4.66
CA ASN A 8 -65.88 29.40 -5.85
C ASN A 8 -65.40 28.01 -5.43
N SER A 9 -65.84 27.01 -6.19
CA SER A 9 -65.73 25.60 -5.92
C SER A 9 -65.07 24.91 -7.11
N THR A 10 -64.23 23.91 -6.81
CA THR A 10 -63.75 22.83 -7.72
C THR A 10 -62.74 23.36 -8.77
N ILE A 11 -61.55 22.80 -9.05
CA ILE A 11 -61.12 21.42 -9.33
C ILE A 11 -59.58 21.44 -9.45
N GLY A 12 -58.88 20.33 -9.18
CA GLY A 12 -57.62 20.03 -9.87
C GLY A 12 -56.40 19.85 -8.97
N SER A 13 -55.99 18.59 -8.82
CA SER A 13 -54.81 18.09 -8.12
C SER A 13 -53.47 18.51 -8.73
N ALA A 14 -52.44 18.38 -7.88
CA ALA A 14 -51.05 18.10 -8.21
C ALA A 14 -50.25 19.25 -8.85
N PHE A 15 -49.52 19.97 -8.00
CA PHE A 15 -48.18 20.39 -8.41
C PHE A 15 -47.17 19.85 -7.39
N GLU A 16 -46.26 19.08 -7.97
CA GLU A 16 -45.09 18.43 -7.42
C GLU A 16 -44.33 19.36 -6.45
N GLY A 17 -44.20 18.92 -5.20
CA GLY A 17 -43.26 19.51 -4.26
C GLY A 17 -41.84 19.19 -4.73
N VAL A 18 -41.13 20.21 -5.23
CA VAL A 18 -39.71 20.12 -5.55
C VAL A 18 -38.89 20.34 -4.29
N ALA A 19 -38.09 19.32 -4.00
CA ALA A 19 -36.79 19.31 -3.35
C ALA A 19 -36.65 20.04 -2.00
N GLU A 20 -36.66 19.26 -0.94
CA GLU A 20 -35.59 19.30 0.06
C GLU A 20 -35.44 17.87 0.60
N ILE A 21 -34.70 17.05 -0.17
CA ILE A 21 -33.99 15.93 0.44
C ILE A 21 -32.74 16.58 0.98
N GLU A 22 -32.75 16.88 2.28
CA GLU A 22 -31.52 17.05 3.05
C GLU A 22 -30.73 15.73 2.91
N ASN A 23 -29.85 15.70 1.91
CA ASN A 23 -28.76 14.74 1.83
C ASN A 23 -27.78 15.13 2.95
N ASP A 24 -28.08 14.70 4.16
CA ASP A 24 -27.17 14.83 5.30
C ASP A 24 -27.05 13.48 6.01
N VAL A 25 -26.55 12.46 5.30
CA VAL A 25 -26.20 11.15 5.87
C VAL A 25 -25.08 10.48 5.02
N PHE A 26 -23.81 10.70 5.42
CA PHE A 26 -22.60 9.90 5.11
C PHE A 26 -22.15 9.76 3.63
N GLU A 27 -21.60 10.82 3.01
CA GLU A 27 -20.94 10.71 1.69
C GLU A 27 -19.44 10.33 1.77
N GLU A 28 -18.78 10.45 2.92
CA GLU A 28 -17.33 10.23 3.05
C GLU A 28 -16.92 8.73 2.89
N ASP A 29 -17.72 7.79 3.40
CA ASP A 29 -17.47 6.34 3.26
C ASP A 29 -17.75 5.84 1.84
N GLY A 30 -18.65 6.51 1.10
CA GLY A 30 -19.02 6.14 -0.27
C GLY A 30 -17.93 6.45 -1.29
N GLU A 31 -17.32 7.64 -1.20
CA GLU A 31 -16.23 8.05 -2.10
C GLU A 31 -14.94 7.27 -1.85
N GLU A 32 -14.58 7.03 -0.57
CA GLU A 32 -13.41 6.21 -0.22
C GLU A 32 -13.58 4.76 -0.70
N ALA A 33 -14.76 4.17 -0.50
CA ALA A 33 -15.07 2.81 -0.97
C ALA A 33 -15.04 2.72 -2.51
N LEU A 34 -15.49 3.76 -3.20
CA LEU A 34 -15.43 3.86 -4.66
C LEU A 34 -13.97 3.94 -5.13
N MET A 35 -13.15 4.79 -4.52
CA MET A 35 -11.73 4.92 -4.85
C MET A 35 -10.96 3.61 -4.61
N LYS A 36 -11.19 2.96 -3.47
CA LYS A 36 -10.62 1.64 -3.17
C LYS A 36 -11.01 0.61 -4.23
N ARG A 37 -12.30 0.56 -4.63
CA ARG A 37 -12.75 -0.33 -5.71
C ARG A 37 -12.04 -0.03 -7.03
N MET A 38 -11.95 1.25 -7.43
CA MET A 38 -11.28 1.64 -8.67
C MET A 38 -9.81 1.20 -8.69
N ILE A 39 -9.09 1.40 -7.59
CA ILE A 39 -7.69 0.96 -7.44
C ILE A 39 -7.62 -0.57 -7.52
N SER A 40 -8.49 -1.27 -6.81
CA SER A 40 -8.51 -2.73 -6.72
C SER A 40 -8.89 -3.46 -8.01
N GLU A 41 -9.75 -2.86 -8.83
CA GLU A 41 -10.18 -3.40 -10.12
C GLU A 41 -9.24 -2.99 -11.27
N HIS A 42 -8.19 -2.23 -10.98
CA HIS A 42 -7.26 -1.71 -11.98
C HIS A 42 -6.33 -2.82 -12.53
N PRO A 43 -6.04 -2.87 -13.85
CA PRO A 43 -5.16 -3.88 -14.43
C PRO A 43 -3.75 -3.93 -13.83
N LEU A 44 -3.25 -2.80 -13.33
CA LEU A 44 -1.93 -2.70 -12.68
C LEU A 44 -1.94 -3.01 -11.18
N PHE A 45 -3.09 -3.32 -10.57
CA PHE A 45 -3.18 -3.54 -9.13
C PHE A 45 -2.32 -4.73 -8.67
N GLU A 46 -2.32 -5.83 -9.41
CA GLU A 46 -1.50 -7.00 -9.07
C GLU A 46 0.01 -6.68 -9.11
N LEU A 47 0.45 -5.95 -10.14
CA LEU A 47 1.84 -5.50 -10.27
C LEU A 47 2.23 -4.52 -9.15
N LEU A 48 1.31 -3.62 -8.77
CA LEU A 48 1.51 -2.69 -7.66
C LEU A 48 1.75 -3.44 -6.36
N ILE A 49 0.93 -4.45 -6.06
CA ILE A 49 1.12 -5.29 -4.88
C ILE A 49 2.47 -6.00 -4.96
N GLU A 50 2.79 -6.68 -6.06
CA GLU A 50 4.07 -7.40 -6.24
C GLU A 50 5.29 -6.50 -5.99
N THR A 51 5.32 -5.32 -6.63
CA THR A 51 6.41 -4.35 -6.46
C THR A 51 6.51 -3.86 -5.02
N HIS A 52 5.38 -3.71 -4.33
CA HIS A 52 5.34 -3.35 -2.91
C HIS A 52 5.95 -4.44 -2.04
N ILE A 53 5.58 -5.72 -2.27
CA ILE A 53 6.18 -6.87 -1.55
C ILE A 53 7.69 -6.89 -1.74
N ASN A 54 8.14 -6.75 -3.00
CA ASN A 54 9.56 -6.81 -3.33
C ASN A 54 10.35 -5.67 -2.68
N CYS A 55 9.76 -4.49 -2.54
CA CYS A 55 10.35 -3.39 -1.79
C CYS A 55 10.45 -3.70 -0.28
N LEU A 56 9.38 -4.20 0.34
CA LEU A 56 9.38 -4.57 1.76
C LEU A 56 10.39 -5.67 2.08
N LYS A 57 10.54 -6.67 1.20
CA LYS A 57 11.51 -7.77 1.38
C LYS A 57 12.96 -7.28 1.50
N VAL A 58 13.30 -6.23 0.75
CA VAL A 58 14.65 -5.64 0.83
C VAL A 58 14.83 -4.86 2.14
N GLY A 59 13.78 -4.18 2.63
CA GLY A 59 13.86 -3.33 3.82
C GLY A 59 13.72 -4.06 5.17
N SER A 60 12.91 -5.12 5.25
CA SER A 60 12.52 -5.73 6.53
C SER A 60 13.38 -6.92 6.95
N GLY A 61 14.16 -7.53 6.05
CA GLY A 61 15.04 -8.68 6.35
C GLY A 61 14.29 -10.00 6.67
N GLU A 62 13.18 -9.95 7.41
CA GLU A 62 12.29 -11.07 7.75
C GLU A 62 10.88 -10.85 7.17
N ILE A 63 10.37 -11.88 6.51
CA ILE A 63 9.24 -11.84 5.56
C ILE A 63 7.88 -12.02 6.26
N ASP A 64 7.87 -12.53 7.49
CA ASP A 64 6.66 -13.03 8.16
C ASP A 64 5.62 -11.94 8.43
N ASP A 65 6.06 -10.76 8.87
CA ASP A 65 5.14 -9.63 9.11
C ASP A 65 4.64 -8.99 7.80
N ALA A 66 5.50 -8.90 6.77
CA ALA A 66 5.14 -8.31 5.49
C ALA A 66 4.10 -9.17 4.74
N VAL A 67 4.32 -10.49 4.69
CA VAL A 67 3.40 -11.43 4.03
C VAL A 67 2.06 -11.51 4.78
N THR A 68 2.08 -11.45 6.11
CA THR A 68 0.84 -11.41 6.91
C THR A 68 0.01 -10.15 6.63
N GLN A 69 0.65 -8.99 6.50
CA GLN A 69 -0.02 -7.74 6.14
C GLN A 69 -0.62 -7.80 4.72
N ILE A 70 0.07 -8.42 3.77
CA ILE A 70 -0.39 -8.52 2.38
C ILE A 70 -1.56 -9.49 2.24
N ASN A 71 -1.52 -10.66 2.89
CA ASN A 71 -2.64 -11.60 2.89
C ASN A 71 -3.91 -10.94 3.45
N SER A 72 -3.78 -10.13 4.51
CA SER A 72 -4.88 -9.32 5.06
C SER A 72 -5.42 -8.30 4.05
N LEU A 73 -4.56 -7.61 3.29
CA LEU A 73 -4.96 -6.67 2.25
C LEU A 73 -5.71 -7.35 1.09
N GLN A 74 -5.24 -8.53 0.69
CA GLN A 74 -5.85 -9.32 -0.38
C GLN A 74 -7.22 -9.89 0.03
N GLU A 75 -7.37 -10.31 1.29
CA GLU A 75 -8.65 -10.70 1.89
C GLU A 75 -9.63 -9.52 2.06
N ALA A 76 -9.12 -8.34 2.41
CA ALA A 76 -9.93 -7.11 2.47
C ALA A 76 -10.47 -6.73 1.09
N ASN A 77 -9.70 -6.95 0.03
CA ASN A 77 -10.09 -6.62 -1.34
C ASN A 77 -11.31 -7.44 -1.83
N ASN A 78 -11.37 -8.73 -1.49
CA ASN A 78 -12.48 -9.61 -1.88
C ASN A 78 -13.87 -9.17 -1.34
N ARG A 79 -13.92 -8.23 -0.39
CA ARG A 79 -15.17 -7.74 0.20
C ARG A 79 -15.82 -6.60 -0.58
N TYR A 80 -15.14 -5.99 -1.56
CA TYR A 80 -15.62 -4.80 -2.27
C TYR A 80 -16.30 -5.07 -3.63
N SER A 81 -16.64 -6.33 -3.92
CA SER A 81 -17.35 -6.73 -5.14
C SER A 81 -18.84 -6.30 -5.09
N GLY A 82 -19.08 -5.02 -5.34
CA GLY A 82 -20.41 -4.43 -5.50
C GLY A 82 -20.58 -3.97 -6.94
N THR A 83 -21.53 -4.57 -7.66
CA THR A 83 -21.82 -4.31 -9.07
C THR A 83 -22.26 -2.86 -9.28
N THR A 84 -21.32 -1.99 -9.65
CA THR A 84 -21.62 -0.67 -10.21
C THR A 84 -20.78 -0.53 -11.47
N ASN A 85 -21.42 -0.20 -12.61
CA ASN A 85 -20.75 -0.01 -13.90
C ASN A 85 -19.93 1.30 -13.87
N ILE A 86 -18.85 1.31 -13.11
CA ILE A 86 -17.89 2.41 -13.08
C ILE A 86 -16.78 2.03 -14.04
N ASN A 87 -16.46 2.88 -15.01
CA ASN A 87 -15.29 2.67 -15.85
C ASN A 87 -14.05 3.00 -15.02
N PRO A 88 -13.25 2.02 -14.58
CA PRO A 88 -12.17 2.24 -13.61
C PRO A 88 -10.93 2.91 -14.24
N ILE A 89 -10.99 3.23 -15.54
CA ILE A 89 -9.86 3.74 -16.31
C ILE A 89 -10.04 5.25 -16.46
N SER A 90 -9.58 6.00 -15.45
CA SER A 90 -9.29 7.42 -15.62
C SER A 90 -7.79 7.57 -15.89
N PRO A 91 -7.38 8.47 -16.80
CA PRO A 91 -5.96 8.68 -17.10
C PRO A 91 -5.17 9.16 -15.87
N GLU A 92 -5.84 9.76 -14.90
CA GLU A 92 -5.23 10.14 -13.62
C GLU A 92 -4.90 8.92 -12.76
N LEU A 93 -5.82 7.94 -12.68
CA LEU A 93 -5.57 6.70 -11.95
C LEU A 93 -4.48 5.86 -12.64
N ASP A 94 -4.48 5.79 -13.97
CA ASP A 94 -3.41 5.12 -14.73
C ASP A 94 -2.03 5.69 -14.35
N ASN A 95 -1.88 7.02 -14.41
CA ASN A 95 -0.65 7.72 -14.06
C ASN A 95 -0.26 7.49 -12.60
N PHE A 96 -1.23 7.48 -11.68
CA PHE A 96 -0.99 7.18 -10.27
C PHE A 96 -0.43 5.76 -10.09
N MET A 97 -1.08 4.76 -10.68
CA MET A 97 -0.69 3.36 -10.56
C MET A 97 0.72 3.13 -11.12
N GLU A 98 1.05 3.74 -12.26
CA GLU A 98 2.39 3.68 -12.85
C GLU A 98 3.44 4.40 -11.99
N ALA A 99 3.16 5.63 -11.58
CA ALA A 99 4.08 6.43 -10.76
C ALA A 99 4.38 5.75 -9.42
N TYR A 100 3.38 5.10 -8.82
CA TYR A 100 3.55 4.36 -7.57
C TYR A 100 4.46 3.15 -7.77
N CYS A 101 4.21 2.31 -8.78
CA CYS A 101 5.10 1.19 -9.12
C CYS A 101 6.54 1.65 -9.35
N MET A 102 6.73 2.75 -10.09
CA MET A 102 8.04 3.33 -10.36
C MET A 102 8.73 3.82 -9.07
N ALA A 103 7.99 4.48 -8.19
CA ALA A 103 8.52 4.98 -6.92
C ALA A 103 8.97 3.82 -6.01
N LEU A 104 8.18 2.74 -5.92
CA LEU A 104 8.54 1.55 -5.16
C LEU A 104 9.82 0.89 -5.69
N ASN A 105 9.95 0.75 -7.01
CA ASN A 105 11.16 0.16 -7.60
C ASN A 105 12.41 1.00 -7.33
N LYS A 106 12.30 2.33 -7.45
CA LYS A 106 13.39 3.24 -7.11
C LYS A 106 13.77 3.14 -5.64
N LEU A 107 12.77 3.06 -4.74
CA LEU A 107 13.02 2.88 -3.32
C LEU A 107 13.71 1.54 -3.04
N LYS A 108 13.25 0.44 -3.65
CA LYS A 108 13.86 -0.87 -3.56
C LYS A 108 15.34 -0.82 -3.94
N GLU A 109 15.67 -0.28 -5.11
CA GLU A 109 17.06 -0.15 -5.58
C GLU A 109 17.91 0.71 -4.63
N ALA A 110 17.37 1.85 -4.18
CA ALA A 110 18.06 2.76 -3.27
C ALA A 110 18.36 2.14 -1.90
N VAL A 111 17.58 1.14 -1.46
CA VAL A 111 17.81 0.41 -0.19
C VAL A 111 18.69 -0.83 -0.41
N GLU A 112 18.53 -1.52 -1.54
CA GLU A 112 19.24 -2.78 -1.83
C GLU A 112 20.75 -2.59 -1.96
N GLU A 113 21.18 -1.54 -2.68
CA GLU A 113 22.60 -1.18 -2.85
C GLU A 113 23.33 -0.98 -1.51
N PRO A 114 22.94 -0.03 -0.64
CA PRO A 114 23.65 0.20 0.62
C PRO A 114 23.60 -0.99 1.57
N LEU A 115 22.53 -1.79 1.54
CA LEU A 115 22.42 -3.00 2.36
C LEU A 115 23.42 -4.08 1.92
N LYS A 116 23.57 -4.27 0.60
CA LYS A 116 24.57 -5.18 0.03
C LYS A 116 25.99 -4.72 0.35
N ASP A 117 26.25 -3.41 0.22
CA ASP A 117 27.56 -2.83 0.53
C ASP A 117 27.92 -3.00 2.00
N ALA A 118 26.99 -2.70 2.91
CA ALA A 118 27.18 -2.90 4.35
C ALA A 118 27.43 -4.38 4.67
N THR A 119 26.67 -5.30 4.07
CA THR A 119 26.83 -6.74 4.26
C THR A 119 28.21 -7.22 3.78
N SER A 120 28.65 -6.75 2.61
CA SER A 120 29.97 -7.05 2.07
C SER A 120 31.09 -6.54 2.98
N PHE A 121 30.98 -5.28 3.44
CA PHE A 121 31.92 -4.67 4.36
C PHE A 121 32.05 -5.47 5.66
N ILE A 122 30.92 -5.80 6.30
CA ILE A 122 30.88 -6.58 7.55
C ILE A 122 31.50 -7.97 7.33
N THR A 123 31.14 -8.66 6.25
CA THR A 123 31.66 -10.00 5.93
C THR A 123 33.17 -9.99 5.74
N ASN A 124 33.68 -8.99 5.01
CA ASN A 124 35.11 -8.81 4.78
C ASN A 124 35.87 -8.52 6.08
N MET A 125 35.34 -7.64 6.93
CA MET A 125 35.94 -7.34 8.23
C MET A 125 35.94 -8.58 9.15
N TYR A 126 34.86 -9.36 9.15
CA TYR A 126 34.78 -10.60 9.91
C TYR A 126 35.83 -11.62 9.45
N ALA A 127 36.04 -11.76 8.14
CA ALA A 127 37.08 -12.63 7.60
C ALA A 127 38.49 -12.21 8.07
N GLN A 128 38.81 -10.91 8.01
CA GLN A 128 40.10 -10.39 8.50
C GLN A 128 40.30 -10.67 9.99
N LEU A 129 39.27 -10.46 10.82
CA LEU A 129 39.34 -10.75 12.26
C LEU A 129 39.54 -12.25 12.53
N LYS A 130 38.88 -13.11 11.75
CA LYS A 130 39.02 -14.55 11.86
C LYS A 130 40.45 -15.00 11.52
N ASP A 131 41.03 -14.48 10.45
CA ASP A 131 42.40 -14.81 10.03
C ASP A 131 43.41 -14.42 11.12
N LEU A 132 43.27 -13.24 11.74
CA LEU A 132 44.11 -12.83 12.87
C LEU A 132 44.01 -13.83 14.03
N SER A 133 42.80 -14.25 14.40
CA SER A 133 42.59 -15.21 15.50
C SER A 133 43.21 -16.58 15.24
N VAL A 134 43.25 -17.03 13.98
CA VAL A 134 43.89 -18.29 13.59
C VAL A 134 45.41 -18.16 13.63
N THR A 135 45.95 -17.02 13.19
CA THR A 135 47.40 -16.79 13.22
C THR A 135 47.97 -16.65 14.63
N GLU A 136 47.23 -16.09 15.59
CA GLU A 136 47.66 -16.02 16.99
C GLU A 136 47.70 -17.41 17.65
N ASN A 137 46.66 -18.25 17.44
CA ASN A 137 46.67 -19.65 17.91
C ASN A 137 47.79 -20.50 17.28
N ALA A 138 48.15 -20.23 16.03
CA ALA A 138 49.27 -20.91 15.36
C ALA A 138 50.64 -20.48 15.93
N LYS A 139 50.79 -19.21 16.34
CA LYS A 139 52.00 -18.70 16.98
C LYS A 139 52.16 -19.22 18.41
N GLU A 140 51.09 -19.30 19.20
CA GLU A 140 51.14 -19.88 20.55
C GLU A 140 51.52 -21.37 20.54
N THR A 141 51.09 -22.13 19.53
CA THR A 141 51.47 -23.54 19.38
C THR A 141 52.95 -23.72 19.00
N LEU A 142 53.52 -22.77 18.24
CA LEU A 142 54.94 -22.79 17.85
C LEU A 142 55.88 -22.36 19.00
N ILE A 143 55.43 -21.48 19.89
CA ILE A 143 56.25 -21.06 21.04
C ILE A 143 56.44 -22.22 22.03
N CYS A 144 55.40 -23.03 22.32
CA CYS A 144 55.52 -24.22 23.19
C CYS A 144 56.38 -25.37 22.61
N SER A 145 56.71 -25.35 21.32
CA SER A 145 57.50 -26.41 20.67
C SER A 145 59.01 -26.10 20.59
N ASN A 146 59.42 -24.87 20.89
CA ASN A 146 60.81 -24.41 20.77
C ASN A 146 61.56 -24.31 22.11
N GLU A 147 60.97 -24.79 23.22
CA GLU A 147 61.57 -24.78 24.56
C GLU A 147 61.87 -26.20 25.08
N LYS A 148 62.49 -27.05 24.24
CA LYS A 148 63.06 -28.34 24.69
C LYS A 148 64.48 -28.56 24.19
#